data_AF-A0A937QYV1-F1
#
_entry.id   AF-A0A937QYV1-F1
#
_cell.length_a   1.000
_cell.length_b   1.000
_cell.length_c   1.000
_cell.angle_alpha   90.00
_cell.angle_beta   90.00
_cell.angle_gamma   90.00
#
_symmetry.space_group_name_H-M   'P 1'
#
loop_
_entity.id
_entity.type
_entity.pdbx_description
1 polymer ?
#
loop_
_entity_poly.entity_id
_entity_poly.type
_entity_poly.pdbx_seq_one_letter_code
_entity_poly.pdbx_strand_id
1 'polypeptide(L)'
;MVRIKQASVESIIDHFRSLPDPRHTKNQRHLLVEVIVISVCGVIVGCEGPTAIERWARAKQDWLKQVLELPNGIPSHDCIRRILLALKPEAFQKCFEKWVFSCLMSTSDSASDKDLPAGHIAIDGKTLRRSHDRASGLGPLHLVSAWAADQGVSLGQVATEEKSNEITAIPELLDQINIQGAIATIDAMGCQKDIAQKIVDGGGDYVLAVKQNQPKLSNAIESFFESHWKDDDWVGGACHRCETHEKGHGRIEDRYYYLSKIPNDASVFSQWPGLKAIGMAIRVSEKNGITTEDVRYYIVSHYLSGRRFANAVRGHWSIENTLHWQLDVTFREDDSRVRNRRLSNNLAWLRRFAISLLKRHPSKHSIKGKAQIAGWNNDFLLQVLTGKGV
;
A
#
# COMPACT_ATOMS: atom_id res chain seq x y z
N MET A 1 21.97 22.77 -14.32
CA MET A 1 21.79 21.32 -14.03
C MET A 1 22.21 20.95 -12.61
N VAL A 2 23.46 21.17 -12.17
CA VAL A 2 23.95 20.78 -10.82
C VAL A 2 23.09 21.33 -9.67
N ARG A 3 22.68 22.61 -9.71
CA ARG A 3 21.79 23.21 -8.69
C ARG A 3 20.39 22.57 -8.59
N ILE A 4 19.85 22.06 -9.71
CA ILE A 4 18.55 21.34 -9.72
C ILE A 4 18.71 19.92 -9.15
N LYS A 5 19.88 19.29 -9.37
CA LYS A 5 20.24 17.99 -8.77
C LYS A 5 20.49 18.05 -7.26
N GLN A 6 21.00 19.18 -6.75
CA GLN A 6 21.17 19.41 -5.30
C GLN A 6 19.83 19.68 -4.60
N ALA A 7 19.01 20.60 -5.12
CA ALA A 7 17.73 20.98 -4.53
C ALA A 7 16.73 19.81 -4.36
N SER A 8 16.91 18.74 -5.15
CA SER A 8 16.03 17.57 -5.15
C SER A 8 16.40 16.51 -4.12
N VAL A 9 17.69 16.27 -3.92
CA VAL A 9 18.19 15.40 -2.84
C VAL A 9 18.09 16.12 -1.50
N GLU A 10 18.30 17.45 -1.47
CA GLU A 10 18.07 18.30 -0.30
C GLU A 10 16.62 18.19 0.23
N SER A 11 15.63 18.13 -0.67
CA SER A 11 14.24 17.90 -0.26
C SER A 11 14.05 16.60 0.51
N ILE A 12 14.67 15.49 0.08
CA ILE A 12 14.65 14.23 0.85
C ILE A 12 15.36 14.45 2.19
N ILE A 13 16.56 15.04 2.15
CA ILE A 13 17.37 15.26 3.35
C ILE A 13 16.56 16.00 4.41
N ASP A 14 15.86 17.08 4.04
CA ASP A 14 15.10 17.93 4.96
C ASP A 14 13.95 17.17 5.65
N HIS A 15 13.25 16.29 4.94
CA HIS A 15 12.17 15.49 5.52
C HIS A 15 12.71 14.43 6.51
N PHE A 16 13.92 13.94 6.28
CA PHE A 16 14.57 12.95 7.15
C PHE A 16 15.48 13.57 8.22
N ARG A 17 15.71 14.90 8.24
CA ARG A 17 16.48 15.58 9.31
C ARG A 17 15.86 15.40 10.70
N SER A 18 14.54 15.29 10.78
CA SER A 18 13.83 15.09 12.04
C SER A 18 13.91 13.64 12.56
N LEU A 19 14.49 12.72 11.79
CA LEU A 19 14.64 11.33 12.17
C LEU A 19 15.66 11.20 13.32
N PRO A 20 15.27 10.70 14.50
CA PRO A 20 16.19 10.55 15.62
C PRO A 20 17.32 9.58 15.25
N ASP A 21 18.58 9.99 15.46
CA ASP A 21 19.72 9.11 15.25
C ASP A 21 19.80 8.08 16.38
N PRO A 22 19.57 6.78 16.11
CA PRO A 22 19.57 5.77 17.15
C PRO A 22 21.00 5.36 17.56
N ARG A 23 22.03 5.89 16.90
CA ARG A 23 23.43 5.57 17.18
C ARG A 23 23.96 6.42 18.32
N HIS A 24 24.82 5.81 19.13
CA HIS A 24 25.59 6.54 20.13
C HIS A 24 26.47 7.62 19.48
N THR A 25 26.56 8.81 20.10
CA THR A 25 27.28 10.00 19.57
C THR A 25 28.71 9.72 19.11
N LYS A 26 29.45 8.91 19.87
CA LYS A 26 30.83 8.49 19.54
C LYS A 26 30.98 7.69 18.22
N ASN A 27 29.92 7.08 17.69
CA ASN A 27 29.97 6.17 16.52
C ASN A 27 29.29 6.75 15.27
N GLN A 28 29.14 8.06 15.18
CA GLN A 28 28.44 8.76 14.09
C GLN A 28 29.43 9.28 13.02
N ARG A 29 30.21 8.39 12.40
CA ARG A 29 31.13 8.78 11.29
C ARG A 29 30.39 9.17 9.99
N HIS A 30 29.29 8.51 9.69
CA HIS A 30 28.46 8.81 8.51
C HIS A 30 27.21 9.56 8.95
N LEU A 31 26.79 10.57 8.19
CA LEU A 31 25.55 11.30 8.44
C LEU A 31 24.35 10.35 8.29
N LEU A 32 23.44 10.31 9.27
CA LEU A 32 22.31 9.38 9.28
C LEU A 32 21.50 9.50 8.00
N VAL A 33 21.13 10.74 7.66
CA VAL A 33 20.26 11.05 6.54
C VAL A 33 20.87 10.59 5.22
N GLU A 34 22.18 10.76 5.02
CA GLU A 34 22.86 10.28 3.82
C GLU A 34 22.84 8.75 3.72
N VAL A 35 22.99 8.03 4.84
CA VAL A 35 22.86 6.56 4.84
C VAL A 35 21.44 6.15 4.44
N ILE A 36 20.42 6.89 4.87
CA ILE A 36 19.03 6.65 4.46
C ILE A 36 18.85 6.93 2.98
N VAL A 37 19.31 8.07 2.47
CA VAL A 37 19.25 8.40 1.03
C VAL A 37 19.94 7.33 0.19
N ILE A 38 21.13 6.88 0.57
CA ILE A 38 21.84 5.79 -0.10
C ILE A 38 21.03 4.49 -0.07
N SER A 39 20.39 4.17 1.06
CA SER A 39 19.57 2.97 1.20
C SER A 39 18.33 3.03 0.31
N VAL A 40 17.68 4.19 0.25
CA VAL A 40 16.53 4.47 -0.63
C VAL A 40 16.93 4.29 -2.09
N CYS A 41 17.98 4.99 -2.54
CA CYS A 41 18.46 4.89 -3.92
C CYS A 41 18.86 3.46 -4.26
N GLY A 42 19.56 2.79 -3.35
CA GLY A 42 19.94 1.39 -3.49
C GLY A 42 18.73 0.49 -3.70
N VAL A 43 17.67 0.64 -2.90
CA VAL A 43 16.45 -0.17 -3.06
C VAL A 43 15.73 0.19 -4.36
N ILE A 44 15.62 1.47 -4.75
CA ILE A 44 15.01 1.90 -6.03
C ILE A 44 15.63 1.19 -7.23
N VAL A 45 16.96 1.03 -7.23
CA VAL A 45 17.67 0.35 -8.33
C VAL A 45 17.66 -1.18 -8.21
N GLY A 46 16.97 -1.73 -7.21
CA GLY A 46 16.79 -3.17 -7.01
C GLY A 46 17.79 -3.84 -6.05
N CYS A 47 18.50 -3.09 -5.20
CA CYS A 47 19.35 -3.72 -4.17
C CYS A 47 18.50 -4.43 -3.11
N GLU A 48 18.79 -5.70 -2.86
CA GLU A 48 17.98 -6.55 -1.97
C GLU A 48 18.25 -6.33 -0.47
N GLY A 49 19.33 -5.62 -0.10
CA GLY A 49 19.72 -5.36 1.29
C GLY A 49 21.07 -4.68 1.44
N PRO A 50 21.59 -4.53 2.69
CA PRO A 50 22.75 -3.71 3.01
C PRO A 50 24.02 -4.00 2.19
N THR A 51 24.32 -5.29 1.93
CA THR A 51 25.49 -5.69 1.14
C THR A 51 25.39 -5.27 -0.31
N ALA A 52 24.19 -5.39 -0.92
CA ALA A 52 23.95 -4.94 -2.29
C ALA A 52 23.97 -3.41 -2.38
N ILE A 53 23.39 -2.73 -1.38
CA ILE A 53 23.40 -1.26 -1.27
C ILE A 53 24.84 -0.74 -1.19
N GLU A 54 25.70 -1.31 -0.35
CA GLU A 54 27.11 -0.90 -0.29
C GLU A 54 27.80 -1.07 -1.66
N ARG A 55 27.64 -2.24 -2.29
CA ARG A 55 28.27 -2.53 -3.59
C ARG A 55 27.85 -1.52 -4.65
N TRP A 56 26.55 -1.24 -4.75
CA TRP A 56 26.01 -0.23 -5.66
C TRP A 56 26.55 1.16 -5.33
N ALA A 57 26.54 1.55 -4.04
CA ALA A 57 27.00 2.86 -3.61
C ALA A 57 28.49 3.08 -3.90
N ARG A 58 29.32 2.04 -3.76
CA ARG A 58 30.73 2.08 -4.17
C ARG A 58 30.88 2.26 -5.68
N ALA A 59 30.08 1.56 -6.48
CA ALA A 59 30.10 1.69 -7.94
C ALA A 59 29.60 3.08 -8.42
N LYS A 60 28.75 3.75 -7.64
CA LYS A 60 28.21 5.09 -7.92
C LYS A 60 28.87 6.19 -7.08
N GLN A 61 30.01 5.92 -6.44
CA GLN A 61 30.63 6.81 -5.46
C GLN A 61 30.87 8.23 -6.00
N ASP A 62 31.38 8.34 -7.22
CA ASP A 62 31.71 9.65 -7.81
C ASP A 62 30.46 10.51 -8.04
N TRP A 63 29.34 9.88 -8.41
CA TRP A 63 28.06 10.57 -8.51
C TRP A 63 27.49 10.90 -7.13
N LEU A 64 27.55 9.97 -6.17
CA LEU A 64 27.05 10.22 -4.81
C LEU A 64 27.78 11.41 -4.15
N LYS A 65 29.08 11.56 -4.36
CA LYS A 65 29.86 12.73 -3.89
C LYS A 65 29.45 14.07 -4.52
N GLN A 66 28.73 14.07 -5.64
CA GLN A 66 28.21 15.29 -6.26
C GLN A 66 26.89 15.75 -5.63
N VAL A 67 26.17 14.83 -4.97
CA VAL A 67 24.82 15.07 -4.42
C VAL A 67 24.74 14.93 -2.91
N LEU A 68 25.78 14.39 -2.26
CA LEU A 68 25.90 14.18 -0.81
C LEU A 68 27.28 14.68 -0.33
N GLU A 69 27.41 15.02 0.94
CA GLU A 69 28.65 15.46 1.58
C GLU A 69 29.63 14.30 1.79
N LEU A 70 29.13 13.15 2.27
CA LEU A 70 29.89 11.91 2.52
C LEU A 70 31.22 12.16 3.28
N PRO A 71 31.19 12.72 4.50
CA PRO A 71 32.41 13.14 5.22
C PRO A 71 33.41 12.01 5.46
N ASN A 72 32.93 10.76 5.52
CA ASN A 72 33.75 9.56 5.69
C ASN A 72 33.59 8.55 4.53
N GLY A 73 33.16 9.04 3.36
CA GLY A 73 32.91 8.19 2.19
C GLY A 73 31.69 7.27 2.33
N ILE A 74 31.66 6.22 1.50
CA ILE A 74 30.54 5.29 1.41
C ILE A 74 30.46 4.43 2.69
N PRO A 75 29.31 4.37 3.38
CA PRO A 75 29.12 3.53 4.55
C PRO A 75 29.23 2.05 4.17
N SER A 76 29.84 1.24 5.05
CA SER A 76 29.88 -0.21 4.87
C SER A 76 28.49 -0.84 5.04
N HIS A 77 28.31 -2.06 4.53
CA HIS A 77 27.07 -2.83 4.73
C HIS A 77 26.76 -3.04 6.22
N ASP A 78 27.76 -3.18 7.08
CA ASP A 78 27.57 -3.24 8.54
C ASP A 78 27.06 -1.93 9.14
N CYS A 79 27.50 -0.79 8.59
CA CYS A 79 26.99 0.52 9.01
C CYS A 79 25.52 0.66 8.62
N ILE A 80 25.20 0.41 7.34
CA ILE A 80 23.82 0.44 6.81
C ILE A 80 22.92 -0.51 7.60
N ARG A 81 23.36 -1.76 7.78
CA ARG A 81 22.60 -2.79 8.52
C ARG A 81 22.31 -2.36 9.95
N ARG A 82 23.31 -1.85 10.69
CA ARG A 82 23.12 -1.41 12.09
C ARG A 82 22.14 -0.25 12.20
N ILE A 83 22.20 0.71 11.28
CA ILE A 83 21.25 1.83 11.24
C ILE A 83 19.83 1.31 10.99
N LEU A 84 19.63 0.52 9.93
CA LEU A 84 18.31 -0.03 9.61
C LEU A 84 17.76 -0.96 10.71
N LEU A 85 18.61 -1.61 11.51
CA LEU A 85 18.19 -2.39 12.67
C LEU A 85 17.72 -1.52 13.85
N ALA A 86 18.38 -0.38 14.04
CA ALA A 86 18.18 0.49 15.20
C ALA A 86 17.08 1.54 14.98
N LEU A 87 16.76 1.84 13.71
CA LEU A 87 15.67 2.75 13.36
C LEU A 87 14.33 2.26 13.89
N LYS A 88 13.62 3.18 14.55
CA LYS A 88 12.23 3.00 14.97
C LYS A 88 11.33 3.09 13.72
N PRO A 89 10.59 2.03 13.37
CA PRO A 89 9.75 2.01 12.17
C PRO A 89 8.78 3.18 12.08
N GLU A 90 8.16 3.56 13.21
CA GLU A 90 7.14 4.60 13.28
C GLU A 90 7.74 6.00 12.99
N ALA A 91 8.96 6.25 13.46
CA ALA A 91 9.65 7.50 13.18
C ALA A 91 10.09 7.59 11.70
N PHE A 92 10.53 6.45 11.14
CA PHE A 92 10.91 6.35 9.73
C PHE A 92 9.70 6.55 8.82
N GLN A 93 8.58 5.90 9.13
CA GLN A 93 7.29 6.03 8.46
C GLN A 93 6.78 7.48 8.48
N LYS A 94 6.83 8.19 9.61
CA LYS A 94 6.37 9.59 9.67
C LYS A 94 7.20 10.54 8.79
N CYS A 95 8.52 10.37 8.74
CA CYS A 95 9.38 11.19 7.87
C CYS A 95 9.03 10.95 6.40
N PHE A 96 8.76 9.68 6.09
CA PHE A 96 8.39 9.21 4.78
C PHE A 96 7.05 9.76 4.28
N GLU A 97 6.00 9.59 5.08
CA GLU A 97 4.65 10.05 4.75
C GLU A 97 4.66 11.54 4.41
N LYS A 98 5.34 12.35 5.24
CA LYS A 98 5.52 13.78 5.00
C LYS A 98 6.19 14.06 3.67
N TRP A 99 7.25 13.32 3.33
CA TRP A 99 7.96 13.52 2.07
C TRP A 99 7.09 13.18 0.87
N VAL A 100 6.44 12.01 0.88
CA VAL A 100 5.57 11.61 -0.23
C VAL A 100 4.42 12.58 -0.41
N PHE A 101 3.81 13.03 0.70
CA PHE A 101 2.78 14.05 0.70
C PHE A 101 3.27 15.37 0.07
N SER A 102 4.46 15.85 0.46
CA SER A 102 5.06 17.05 -0.15
C SER A 102 5.22 16.91 -1.66
N CYS A 103 5.65 15.74 -2.12
CA CYS A 103 5.80 15.45 -3.53
C CYS A 103 4.44 15.39 -4.24
N LEU A 104 3.36 14.91 -3.60
CA LEU A 104 2.00 14.87 -4.17
C LEU A 104 1.40 16.28 -4.34
N MET A 105 1.56 17.14 -3.34
CA MET A 105 1.06 18.52 -3.38
C MET A 105 1.79 19.39 -4.41
N SER A 106 3.07 19.09 -4.70
CA SER A 106 3.84 19.81 -5.71
C SER A 106 3.41 19.55 -7.17
N THR A 107 2.53 18.57 -7.39
CA THR A 107 2.05 18.17 -8.73
C THR A 107 0.59 18.59 -9.00
N SER A 108 -0.08 19.21 -8.03
CA SER A 108 -1.47 19.68 -8.15
C SER A 108 -1.52 21.20 -8.06
N ASP A 109 -1.73 21.88 -9.20
CA ASP A 109 -1.95 23.34 -9.29
C ASP A 109 -3.31 23.81 -8.72
N SER A 110 -4.10 22.91 -8.15
CA SER A 110 -5.35 23.23 -7.48
C SER A 110 -5.12 23.40 -5.99
N ALA A 111 -4.99 24.66 -5.57
CA ALA A 111 -5.02 25.10 -4.17
C ALA A 111 -6.43 24.92 -3.58
N SER A 112 -6.78 23.69 -3.20
CA SER A 112 -7.85 23.43 -2.25
C SER A 112 -7.49 22.20 -1.40
N ASP A 113 -7.40 22.46 -0.11
CA ASP A 113 -7.15 21.56 1.03
C ASP A 113 -5.72 21.09 1.32
N LYS A 114 -5.29 21.41 2.55
CA LYS A 114 -4.01 21.09 3.17
C LYS A 114 -3.90 19.64 3.65
N ASP A 115 -4.89 18.80 3.37
CA ASP A 115 -4.97 17.45 3.91
C ASP A 115 -5.45 16.52 2.78
N LEU A 116 -4.59 15.67 2.20
CA LEU A 116 -5.14 14.51 1.49
C LEU A 116 -5.80 13.64 2.54
N PRO A 117 -7.11 13.34 2.38
CA PRO A 117 -7.57 12.43 1.32
C PRO A 117 -8.87 12.84 0.58
N ALA A 118 -8.91 12.48 -0.71
CA ALA A 118 -10.13 12.04 -1.40
C ALA A 118 -9.70 10.99 -2.44
N GLY A 119 -10.20 9.76 -2.31
CA GLY A 119 -9.76 8.63 -3.15
C GLY A 119 -9.98 7.27 -2.48
N HIS A 120 -9.31 6.25 -2.99
CA HIS A 120 -9.44 4.87 -2.53
C HIS A 120 -8.21 4.38 -1.74
N ILE A 121 -8.41 3.97 -0.48
CA ILE A 121 -7.41 3.33 0.37
C ILE A 121 -7.74 1.85 0.51
N ALA A 122 -6.87 0.97 0.04
CA ALA A 122 -6.95 -0.47 0.27
C ALA A 122 -6.09 -0.84 1.49
N ILE A 123 -6.66 -1.59 2.43
CA ILE A 123 -5.95 -2.14 3.59
C ILE A 123 -5.90 -3.66 3.45
N ASP A 124 -4.69 -4.23 3.44
CA ASP A 124 -4.46 -5.66 3.30
C ASP A 124 -3.21 -6.12 4.05
N GLY A 125 -3.20 -7.41 4.40
CA GLY A 125 -2.10 -8.07 5.09
C GLY A 125 -1.18 -8.84 4.15
N LYS A 126 0.14 -8.64 4.27
CA LYS A 126 1.16 -9.45 3.57
C LYS A 126 2.09 -10.15 4.55
N THR A 127 2.19 -11.47 4.39
CA THR A 127 3.16 -12.30 5.12
C THR A 127 4.50 -12.36 4.38
N LEU A 128 5.58 -11.95 5.05
CA LEU A 128 6.96 -12.06 4.58
C LEU A 128 7.47 -13.49 4.77
N ARG A 129 7.16 -14.39 3.83
CA ARG A 129 7.25 -15.86 3.97
C ARG A 129 8.56 -16.40 4.56
N ARG A 130 9.71 -15.83 4.17
CA ARG A 130 11.05 -16.31 4.57
C ARG A 130 11.73 -15.48 5.66
N SER A 131 10.99 -14.58 6.31
CA SER A 131 11.46 -13.75 7.43
C SER A 131 11.40 -14.44 8.80
N HIS A 132 10.96 -15.71 8.85
CA HIS A 132 10.89 -16.48 10.08
C HIS A 132 12.26 -16.68 10.73
N ASP A 133 12.29 -16.76 12.05
CA ASP A 133 13.48 -17.05 12.81
C ASP A 133 13.25 -18.26 13.73
N ARG A 134 13.53 -19.45 13.20
CA ARG A 134 13.38 -20.71 13.95
C ARG A 134 14.28 -20.76 15.18
N ALA A 135 15.44 -20.08 15.17
CA ALA A 135 16.34 -20.07 16.32
C ALA A 135 15.74 -19.29 17.50
N SER A 136 14.94 -18.27 17.20
CA SER A 136 14.24 -17.43 18.19
C SER A 136 12.77 -17.83 18.38
N GLY A 137 12.31 -18.94 17.77
CA GLY A 137 10.92 -19.41 17.84
C GLY A 137 9.90 -18.54 17.11
N LEU A 138 10.33 -17.63 16.24
CA LEU A 138 9.47 -16.65 15.58
C LEU A 138 9.00 -17.14 14.20
N GLY A 139 7.69 -17.08 13.96
CA GLY A 139 7.06 -17.34 12.66
C GLY A 139 7.38 -16.25 11.61
N PRO A 140 6.88 -16.36 10.37
CA PRO A 140 7.02 -15.30 9.37
C PRO A 140 6.41 -13.98 9.84
N LEU A 141 7.06 -12.84 9.58
CA LEU A 141 6.53 -11.52 9.90
C LEU A 141 5.30 -11.24 9.02
N HIS A 142 4.24 -10.73 9.61
CA HIS A 142 3.06 -10.29 8.90
C HIS A 142 2.97 -8.75 8.96
N LEU A 143 2.57 -8.12 7.86
CA LEU A 143 2.50 -6.66 7.73
C LEU A 143 1.13 -6.26 7.19
N VAL A 144 0.39 -5.47 7.95
CA VAL A 144 -0.85 -4.83 7.49
C VAL A 144 -0.48 -3.50 6.86
N SER A 145 -0.81 -3.29 5.59
CA SER A 145 -0.43 -2.10 4.83
C SER A 145 -1.66 -1.32 4.38
N ALA A 146 -1.61 0.01 4.45
CA ALA A 146 -2.58 0.90 3.83
C ALA A 146 -1.99 1.46 2.53
N TRP A 147 -2.71 1.26 1.43
CA TRP A 147 -2.28 1.62 0.08
C TRP A 147 -3.31 2.53 -0.58
N ALA A 148 -2.90 3.74 -0.95
CA ALA A 148 -3.70 4.65 -1.75
C ALA A 148 -3.67 4.17 -3.21
N ALA A 149 -4.71 3.46 -3.62
CA ALA A 149 -4.75 2.72 -4.88
C ALA A 149 -4.66 3.65 -6.09
N ASP A 150 -5.36 4.78 -6.05
CA ASP A 150 -5.45 5.74 -7.16
C ASP A 150 -4.12 6.49 -7.36
N GLN A 151 -3.41 6.80 -6.26
CA GLN A 151 -2.15 7.54 -6.28
C GLN A 151 -0.93 6.62 -6.40
N GLY A 152 -1.13 5.32 -6.17
CA GLY A 152 -0.05 4.34 -6.19
C GLY A 152 0.99 4.57 -5.08
N VAL A 153 0.53 4.91 -3.87
CA VAL A 153 1.37 5.29 -2.73
C VAL A 153 1.05 4.46 -1.48
N SER A 154 2.09 4.07 -0.74
CA SER A 154 1.95 3.48 0.59
C SER A 154 1.70 4.57 1.62
N LEU A 155 0.58 4.48 2.35
CA LEU A 155 0.19 5.43 3.39
C LEU A 155 0.70 5.04 4.77
N GLY A 156 0.77 3.75 5.07
CA GLY A 156 1.10 3.26 6.40
C GLY A 156 1.32 1.76 6.41
N GLN A 157 2.01 1.23 7.41
CA GLN A 157 2.04 -0.21 7.68
C GLN A 157 2.26 -0.50 9.17
N VAL A 158 1.61 -1.54 9.67
CA VAL A 158 1.79 -2.05 11.04
C VAL A 158 2.26 -3.50 10.97
N ALA A 159 3.25 -3.85 11.79
CA ALA A 159 3.79 -5.20 11.84
C ALA A 159 3.07 -6.04 12.90
N THR A 160 2.71 -7.27 12.55
CA THR A 160 2.09 -8.24 13.46
C THR A 160 2.81 -9.58 13.40
N GLU A 161 2.70 -10.35 14.50
CA GLU A 161 3.32 -11.66 14.59
C GLU A 161 2.57 -12.73 13.75
N GLU A 162 1.26 -12.56 13.57
CA GLU A 162 0.40 -13.52 12.89
C GLU A 162 -0.71 -12.82 12.12
N LYS A 163 -1.31 -13.55 11.15
CA LYS A 163 -2.44 -13.07 10.36
C LYS A 163 -3.68 -12.79 11.23
N SER A 164 -3.91 -13.61 12.25
CA SER A 164 -4.94 -13.43 13.30
C SER A 164 -4.94 -12.04 13.92
N ASN A 165 -3.77 -11.41 13.99
CA ASN A 165 -3.58 -10.11 14.63
C ASN A 165 -3.87 -8.92 13.68
N GLU A 166 -4.33 -9.16 12.44
CA GLU A 166 -4.78 -8.09 11.54
C GLU A 166 -5.92 -7.25 12.17
N ILE A 167 -6.82 -7.89 12.93
CA ILE A 167 -7.97 -7.24 13.56
C ILE A 167 -7.55 -6.12 14.52
N THR A 168 -6.44 -6.29 15.23
CA THR A 168 -5.91 -5.27 16.16
C THR A 168 -4.99 -4.27 15.47
N ALA A 169 -4.29 -4.69 14.41
CA ALA A 169 -3.38 -3.83 13.67
C ALA A 169 -4.07 -2.85 12.72
N ILE A 170 -5.22 -3.21 12.14
CA ILE A 170 -5.99 -2.31 11.28
C ILE A 170 -6.39 -1.03 12.06
N PRO A 171 -6.98 -1.11 13.27
CA PRO A 171 -7.25 0.08 14.07
C PRO A 171 -6.01 0.94 14.34
N GLU A 172 -4.87 0.34 14.70
CA GLU A 172 -3.62 1.07 14.93
C GLU A 172 -3.15 1.79 13.66
N LEU A 173 -3.25 1.12 12.51
CA LEU A 173 -2.90 1.69 11.22
C LEU A 173 -3.80 2.87 10.86
N LEU A 174 -5.11 2.77 11.12
CA LEU A 174 -6.07 3.85 10.89
C LEU A 174 -5.79 5.10 11.75
N ASP A 175 -5.22 4.95 12.95
CA ASP A 175 -4.80 6.10 13.78
C ASP A 175 -3.59 6.85 13.21
N GLN A 176 -2.81 6.19 12.36
CA GLN A 176 -1.56 6.74 11.82
C GLN A 176 -1.76 7.47 10.49
N ILE A 177 -2.88 7.25 9.80
CA ILE A 177 -3.14 7.78 8.46
C ILE A 177 -4.37 8.69 8.45
N ASN A 178 -4.36 9.71 7.59
CA ASN A 178 -5.57 10.47 7.32
C ASN A 178 -6.48 9.68 6.35
N ILE A 179 -7.74 9.50 6.72
CA ILE A 179 -8.76 8.77 5.93
C ILE A 179 -10.02 9.61 5.64
N GLN A 180 -10.05 10.87 6.09
CA GLN A 180 -11.16 11.79 5.85
C GLN A 180 -11.54 11.83 4.36
N GLY A 181 -12.82 11.62 4.02
CA GLY A 181 -13.28 11.64 2.62
C GLY A 181 -12.77 10.51 1.71
N ALA A 182 -11.95 9.57 2.21
CA ALA A 182 -11.52 8.39 1.48
C ALA A 182 -12.55 7.25 1.59
N ILE A 183 -12.54 6.33 0.60
CA ILE A 183 -13.17 5.02 0.72
C ILE A 183 -12.09 4.03 1.16
N ALA A 184 -12.22 3.46 2.34
CA ALA A 184 -11.38 2.37 2.84
C ALA A 184 -11.95 1.01 2.43
N THR A 185 -11.19 0.18 1.73
CA THR A 185 -11.55 -1.22 1.45
C THR A 185 -10.71 -2.18 2.26
N ILE A 186 -11.38 -3.14 2.88
CA ILE A 186 -10.75 -4.14 3.74
C ILE A 186 -11.30 -5.51 3.37
N ASP A 187 -10.45 -6.51 3.52
CA ASP A 187 -10.81 -7.90 3.28
C ASP A 187 -11.86 -8.39 4.30
N ALA A 188 -12.28 -9.64 4.14
CA ALA A 188 -13.31 -10.20 5.00
C ALA A 188 -12.86 -10.27 6.46
N MET A 189 -11.58 -10.54 6.73
CA MET A 189 -11.08 -10.71 8.09
C MET A 189 -11.19 -9.42 8.91
N GLY A 190 -10.93 -8.28 8.27
CA GLY A 190 -11.09 -6.94 8.87
C GLY A 190 -12.54 -6.42 8.90
N CYS A 191 -13.54 -7.19 8.45
CA CYS A 191 -14.96 -6.81 8.53
C CYS A 191 -15.47 -6.93 9.99
N GLN A 192 -15.12 -5.94 10.81
CA GLN A 192 -15.46 -5.82 12.23
C GLN A 192 -16.15 -4.48 12.50
N LYS A 193 -17.08 -4.47 13.45
CA LYS A 193 -17.85 -3.27 13.80
C LYS A 193 -16.97 -2.14 14.34
N ASP A 194 -15.98 -2.47 15.17
CA ASP A 194 -15.06 -1.47 15.73
C ASP A 194 -14.19 -0.82 14.66
N ILE A 195 -13.76 -1.59 13.65
CA ILE A 195 -13.03 -1.07 12.48
C ILE A 195 -13.95 -0.15 11.66
N ALA A 196 -15.20 -0.57 11.40
CA ALA A 196 -16.19 0.26 10.70
C ALA A 196 -16.46 1.58 11.45
N GLN A 197 -16.62 1.53 12.77
CA GLN A 197 -16.79 2.71 13.61
C GLN A 197 -15.60 3.66 13.46
N LYS A 198 -14.38 3.12 13.56
CA LYS A 198 -13.16 3.92 13.48
C LYS A 198 -12.97 4.61 12.13
N ILE A 199 -13.36 3.96 11.04
CA ILE A 199 -13.33 4.58 9.70
C ILE A 199 -14.31 5.76 9.64
N VAL A 200 -15.53 5.57 10.14
CA VAL A 200 -16.57 6.60 10.17
C VAL A 200 -16.17 7.76 11.08
N ASP A 201 -15.61 7.49 12.25
CA ASP A 201 -15.12 8.50 13.20
C ASP A 201 -13.97 9.33 12.61
N GLY A 202 -13.10 8.70 11.79
CA GLY A 202 -12.07 9.38 11.02
C GLY A 202 -12.57 10.15 9.79
N GLY A 203 -13.89 10.20 9.57
CA GLY A 203 -14.51 10.91 8.45
C GLY A 203 -14.39 10.19 7.10
N GLY A 204 -14.01 8.92 7.09
CA GLY A 204 -13.94 8.08 5.89
C GLY A 204 -15.22 7.29 5.64
N ASP A 205 -15.38 6.82 4.41
CA ASP A 205 -16.35 5.80 4.03
C ASP A 205 -15.66 4.43 3.93
N TYR A 206 -16.41 3.33 4.00
CA TYR A 206 -15.87 1.98 3.88
C TYR A 206 -16.62 1.14 2.85
N VAL A 207 -15.91 0.16 2.30
CA VAL A 207 -16.45 -0.99 1.57
C VAL A 207 -15.75 -2.23 2.15
N LEU A 208 -16.45 -2.97 3.03
CA LEU A 208 -15.88 -4.13 3.72
C LEU A 208 -16.43 -5.41 3.08
N ALA A 209 -15.55 -6.34 2.75
CA ALA A 209 -15.96 -7.65 2.25
C ALA A 209 -16.59 -8.47 3.38
N VAL A 210 -17.66 -9.19 3.09
CA VAL A 210 -18.37 -10.03 4.07
C VAL A 210 -18.23 -11.49 3.65
N LYS A 211 -17.83 -12.34 4.59
CA LYS A 211 -17.79 -13.81 4.44
C LYS A 211 -18.29 -14.48 5.72
N GLN A 212 -17.88 -15.72 5.93
CA GLN A 212 -18.26 -16.57 7.06
C GLN A 212 -17.74 -16.10 8.43
N ASN A 213 -16.89 -15.06 8.50
CA ASN A 213 -16.54 -14.43 9.77
C ASN A 213 -17.71 -13.61 10.36
N GLN A 214 -18.70 -13.22 9.54
CA GLN A 214 -19.93 -12.56 9.97
C GLN A 214 -21.15 -13.31 9.39
N PRO A 215 -21.43 -14.55 9.84
CA PRO A 215 -22.36 -15.46 9.15
C PRO A 215 -23.78 -14.90 9.10
N LYS A 216 -24.26 -14.27 10.17
CA LYS A 216 -25.59 -13.63 10.19
C LYS A 216 -25.71 -12.49 9.16
N LEU A 217 -24.65 -11.70 9.01
CA LEU A 217 -24.62 -10.61 8.03
C LEU A 217 -24.54 -11.16 6.61
N SER A 218 -23.64 -12.12 6.37
CA SER A 218 -23.47 -12.78 5.07
C SER A 218 -24.77 -13.39 4.59
N ASN A 219 -25.44 -14.20 5.42
CA ASN A 219 -26.70 -14.85 5.07
C ASN A 219 -27.82 -13.83 4.81
N ALA A 220 -27.87 -12.74 5.57
CA ALA A 220 -28.88 -11.69 5.35
C ALA A 220 -28.68 -10.96 4.01
N ILE A 221 -27.43 -10.71 3.62
CA ILE A 221 -27.13 -10.10 2.31
C ILE A 221 -27.46 -11.09 1.19
N GLU A 222 -27.04 -12.35 1.33
CA GLU A 222 -27.34 -13.41 0.37
C GLU A 222 -28.85 -13.59 0.16
N SER A 223 -29.63 -13.78 1.23
CA SER A 223 -31.08 -13.92 1.15
C SER A 223 -31.75 -12.70 0.50
N PHE A 224 -31.24 -11.49 0.75
CA PHE A 224 -31.74 -10.28 0.11
C PHE A 224 -31.50 -10.31 -1.41
N PHE A 225 -30.29 -10.64 -1.86
CA PHE A 225 -29.99 -10.69 -3.30
C PHE A 225 -30.70 -11.86 -3.99
N GLU A 226 -30.85 -13.01 -3.34
CA GLU A 226 -31.58 -14.16 -3.87
C GLU A 226 -33.07 -13.89 -4.06
N SER A 227 -33.73 -13.21 -3.13
CA SER A 227 -35.17 -12.90 -3.25
C SER A 227 -35.45 -11.99 -4.44
N HIS A 228 -34.65 -10.93 -4.61
CA HIS A 228 -34.80 -9.99 -5.72
C HIS A 228 -34.46 -10.63 -7.07
N TRP A 229 -33.61 -11.66 -7.10
CA TRP A 229 -33.32 -12.42 -8.31
C TRP A 229 -34.50 -13.29 -8.78
N LYS A 230 -35.27 -13.84 -7.84
CA LYS A 230 -36.44 -14.69 -8.16
C LYS A 230 -37.63 -13.88 -8.67
N ASP A 231 -37.78 -12.66 -8.16
CA ASP A 231 -38.95 -11.82 -8.45
C ASP A 231 -38.76 -10.92 -9.70
N ASP A 232 -37.60 -10.99 -10.37
CA ASP A 232 -37.19 -10.17 -11.54
C ASP A 232 -37.32 -8.64 -11.31
N ASP A 233 -37.33 -8.24 -10.02
CA ASP A 233 -37.64 -6.88 -9.56
C ASP A 233 -36.45 -5.90 -9.70
N TRP A 234 -35.38 -6.33 -10.37
CA TRP A 234 -34.23 -5.47 -10.67
C TRP A 234 -34.54 -4.35 -11.67
N VAL A 235 -35.67 -4.44 -12.38
CA VAL A 235 -36.12 -3.52 -13.43
C VAL A 235 -36.68 -2.19 -12.86
N GLY A 236 -36.96 -2.11 -11.56
CA GLY A 236 -37.60 -0.95 -10.91
C GLY A 236 -36.69 0.16 -10.36
N GLY A 237 -35.37 0.13 -10.61
CA GLY A 237 -34.45 1.22 -10.19
C GLY A 237 -34.03 1.19 -8.71
N ALA A 238 -34.31 0.09 -7.98
CA ALA A 238 -33.97 -0.06 -6.57
C ALA A 238 -32.47 -0.29 -6.28
N CYS A 239 -31.65 -0.56 -7.31
CA CYS A 239 -30.22 -0.83 -7.16
C CYS A 239 -29.37 -0.09 -8.19
N HIS A 240 -28.12 0.21 -7.82
CA HIS A 240 -27.10 0.60 -8.78
C HIS A 240 -26.37 -0.62 -9.32
N ARG A 241 -26.21 -0.67 -10.66
CA ARG A 241 -25.52 -1.74 -11.37
C ARG A 241 -24.27 -1.24 -12.09
N CYS A 242 -23.26 -2.10 -12.19
CA CYS A 242 -22.18 -1.96 -13.16
C CYS A 242 -21.78 -3.33 -13.68
N GLU A 243 -21.43 -3.42 -14.94
CA GLU A 243 -20.87 -4.62 -15.55
C GLU A 243 -19.57 -4.30 -16.26
N THR A 244 -18.65 -5.26 -16.29
CA THR A 244 -17.40 -5.14 -17.04
C THR A 244 -17.10 -6.46 -17.72
N HIS A 245 -16.74 -6.39 -19.00
CA HIS A 245 -16.29 -7.53 -19.80
C HIS A 245 -14.82 -7.33 -20.17
N GLU A 246 -13.95 -8.27 -19.83
CA GLU A 246 -12.53 -8.24 -20.14
C GLU A 246 -12.08 -9.53 -20.82
N LYS A 247 -11.31 -9.41 -21.89
CA LYS A 247 -10.68 -10.54 -22.58
C LYS A 247 -9.17 -10.33 -22.64
N GLY A 248 -8.39 -11.24 -22.04
CA GLY A 248 -6.94 -11.12 -21.99
C GLY A 248 -6.25 -12.41 -21.57
N HIS A 249 -5.06 -12.68 -22.13
CA HIS A 249 -4.23 -13.85 -21.81
C HIS A 249 -4.97 -15.21 -21.85
N GLY A 250 -5.90 -15.37 -22.81
CA GLY A 250 -6.70 -16.59 -22.96
C GLY A 250 -7.80 -16.77 -21.90
N ARG A 251 -8.12 -15.71 -21.15
CA ARG A 251 -9.19 -15.67 -20.15
C ARG A 251 -10.25 -14.64 -20.55
N ILE A 252 -11.52 -14.99 -20.40
CA ILE A 252 -12.66 -14.08 -20.46
C ILE A 252 -13.14 -13.87 -19.03
N GLU A 253 -13.34 -12.62 -18.64
CA GLU A 253 -13.85 -12.26 -17.32
C GLU A 253 -15.01 -11.29 -17.43
N ASP A 254 -16.17 -11.78 -17.02
CA ASP A 254 -17.37 -10.99 -16.80
C ASP A 254 -17.48 -10.67 -15.31
N ARG A 255 -17.76 -9.41 -14.99
CA ARG A 255 -18.01 -8.99 -13.62
C ARG A 255 -19.27 -8.18 -13.55
N TYR A 256 -20.11 -8.50 -12.57
CA TYR A 256 -21.37 -7.83 -12.30
C TYR A 256 -21.35 -7.29 -10.88
N TYR A 257 -21.71 -6.03 -10.74
CA TYR A 257 -21.73 -5.32 -9.47
C TYR A 257 -23.13 -4.81 -9.22
N TYR A 258 -23.68 -5.14 -8.05
CA TYR A 258 -24.99 -4.70 -7.60
C TYR A 258 -24.83 -4.02 -6.25
N LEU A 259 -25.44 -2.85 -6.08
CA LEU A 259 -25.47 -2.14 -4.82
C LEU A 259 -26.89 -1.69 -4.53
N SER A 260 -27.41 -2.06 -3.37
CA SER A 260 -28.74 -1.67 -2.91
C SER A 260 -28.65 -0.94 -1.57
N LYS A 261 -29.61 -0.07 -1.29
CA LYS A 261 -29.76 0.50 0.05
C LYS A 261 -30.11 -0.62 1.04
N ILE A 262 -29.79 -0.41 2.31
CA ILE A 262 -30.20 -1.37 3.35
C ILE A 262 -31.73 -1.54 3.36
N PRO A 263 -32.25 -2.77 3.46
CA PRO A 263 -33.68 -2.99 3.67
C PRO A 263 -34.10 -2.52 5.06
N ASN A 264 -35.33 -1.99 5.17
CA ASN A 264 -35.86 -1.41 6.42
C ASN A 264 -36.02 -2.42 7.56
N ASP A 265 -36.12 -3.72 7.25
CA ASP A 265 -36.64 -4.74 8.19
C ASP A 265 -35.56 -5.66 8.80
N ALA A 266 -34.28 -5.32 8.66
CA ALA A 266 -33.19 -6.21 9.05
C ALA A 266 -32.38 -5.65 10.23
N SER A 267 -32.72 -6.13 11.43
CA SER A 267 -32.03 -5.83 12.70
C SER A 267 -30.51 -6.04 12.63
N VAL A 268 -30.02 -6.96 11.79
CA VAL A 268 -28.59 -7.25 11.62
C VAL A 268 -27.81 -6.06 11.05
N PHE A 269 -28.40 -5.26 10.15
CA PHE A 269 -27.72 -4.11 9.52
C PHE A 269 -27.62 -2.92 10.47
N SER A 270 -28.62 -2.72 11.35
CA SER A 270 -28.64 -1.63 12.32
C SER A 270 -27.45 -1.64 13.30
N GLN A 271 -26.78 -2.78 13.44
CA GLN A 271 -25.64 -2.94 14.34
C GLN A 271 -24.31 -2.47 13.71
N TRP A 272 -24.31 -2.01 12.46
CA TRP A 272 -23.11 -1.62 11.73
C TRP A 272 -23.00 -0.09 11.64
N PRO A 273 -21.93 0.49 12.20
CA PRO A 273 -21.70 1.93 12.19
C PRO A 273 -21.74 2.51 10.78
N GLY A 274 -22.58 3.52 10.57
CA GLY A 274 -22.65 4.26 9.31
C GLY A 274 -23.12 3.46 8.09
N LEU A 275 -23.58 2.21 8.25
CA LEU A 275 -23.98 1.36 7.13
C LEU A 275 -25.18 1.97 6.38
N LYS A 276 -25.05 2.14 5.06
CA LYS A 276 -26.11 2.67 4.19
C LYS A 276 -26.53 1.74 3.06
N ALA A 277 -25.65 0.83 2.66
CA ALA A 277 -25.87 -0.03 1.51
C ALA A 277 -25.20 -1.40 1.63
N ILE A 278 -25.76 -2.38 0.94
CA ILE A 278 -25.23 -3.73 0.78
C ILE A 278 -24.92 -3.98 -0.69
N GLY A 279 -23.80 -4.67 -0.94
CA GLY A 279 -23.27 -4.90 -2.27
C GLY A 279 -23.03 -6.37 -2.57
N MET A 280 -23.14 -6.72 -3.84
CA MET A 280 -22.78 -8.02 -4.38
C MET A 280 -21.88 -7.82 -5.60
N ALA A 281 -20.77 -8.56 -5.65
CA ALA A 281 -19.91 -8.64 -6.81
C ALA A 281 -19.83 -10.09 -7.27
N ILE A 282 -20.23 -10.33 -8.51
CA ILE A 282 -20.14 -11.64 -9.18
C ILE A 282 -19.00 -11.55 -10.18
N ARG A 283 -18.12 -12.56 -10.17
CA ARG A 283 -17.09 -12.74 -11.18
C ARG A 283 -17.28 -14.09 -11.84
N VAL A 284 -17.49 -14.06 -13.16
CA VAL A 284 -17.51 -15.24 -14.01
C VAL A 284 -16.22 -15.22 -14.84
N SER A 285 -15.42 -16.26 -14.71
CA SER A 285 -14.13 -16.38 -15.40
C SER A 285 -14.12 -17.65 -16.23
N GLU A 286 -13.90 -17.52 -17.53
CA GLU A 286 -13.71 -18.64 -18.43
C GLU A 286 -12.25 -18.75 -18.85
N LYS A 287 -11.64 -19.93 -18.63
CA LYS A 287 -10.28 -20.24 -19.11
C LYS A 287 -10.20 -21.69 -19.53
N ASN A 288 -9.74 -21.95 -20.75
CA ASN A 288 -9.59 -23.29 -21.32
C ASN A 288 -10.89 -24.13 -21.25
N GLY A 289 -12.05 -23.50 -21.48
CA GLY A 289 -13.36 -24.16 -21.41
C GLY A 289 -13.86 -24.46 -19.98
N ILE A 290 -13.12 -24.06 -18.94
CA ILE A 290 -13.56 -24.16 -17.55
C ILE A 290 -14.10 -22.78 -17.13
N THR A 291 -15.38 -22.76 -16.76
CA THR A 291 -16.04 -21.58 -16.19
C THR A 291 -16.03 -21.68 -14.68
N THR A 292 -15.53 -20.65 -14.01
CA THR A 292 -15.61 -20.49 -12.55
C THR A 292 -16.40 -19.25 -12.20
N GLU A 293 -17.25 -19.38 -11.18
CA GLU A 293 -18.04 -18.29 -10.63
C GLU A 293 -17.63 -18.03 -9.17
N ASP A 294 -17.48 -16.77 -8.81
CA ASP A 294 -17.18 -16.33 -7.44
C ASP A 294 -18.09 -15.16 -7.08
N VAL A 295 -18.88 -15.35 -6.02
CA VAL A 295 -19.82 -14.34 -5.48
C VAL A 295 -19.25 -13.79 -4.19
N ARG A 296 -19.27 -12.46 -4.05
CA ARG A 296 -18.78 -11.76 -2.86
C ARG A 296 -19.77 -10.71 -2.41
N TYR A 297 -20.00 -10.67 -1.10
CA TYR A 297 -20.88 -9.71 -0.47
C TYR A 297 -20.09 -8.60 0.22
N TYR A 298 -20.70 -7.43 0.32
CA TYR A 298 -20.08 -6.22 0.86
C TYR A 298 -21.07 -5.41 1.69
N ILE A 299 -20.56 -4.73 2.71
CA ILE A 299 -21.26 -3.63 3.40
C ILE A 299 -20.58 -2.31 3.09
N VAL A 300 -21.39 -1.25 2.94
CA VAL A 300 -20.93 0.05 2.46
C VAL A 300 -21.56 1.19 3.25
N SER A 301 -20.74 2.10 3.81
CA SER A 301 -21.24 3.24 4.59
C SER A 301 -21.73 4.43 3.77
N HIS A 302 -21.54 4.38 2.45
CA HIS A 302 -22.06 5.36 1.50
C HIS A 302 -22.81 4.69 0.35
N TYR A 303 -23.97 5.23 -0.04
CA TYR A 303 -24.67 4.72 -1.22
C TYR A 303 -24.01 5.26 -2.50
N LEU A 304 -22.99 4.53 -2.97
CA LEU A 304 -22.17 4.88 -4.13
C LEU A 304 -22.87 4.58 -5.46
N SER A 305 -22.44 5.18 -6.56
CA SER A 305 -22.83 4.71 -7.89
C SER A 305 -22.25 3.32 -8.17
N GLY A 306 -22.90 2.54 -9.04
CA GLY A 306 -22.45 1.18 -9.39
C GLY A 306 -21.00 1.15 -9.88
N ARG A 307 -20.59 2.18 -10.65
CA ARG A 307 -19.20 2.33 -11.10
C ARG A 307 -18.23 2.63 -9.96
N ARG A 308 -18.58 3.50 -9.00
CA ARG A 308 -17.73 3.79 -7.83
C ARG A 308 -17.60 2.57 -6.92
N PHE A 309 -18.68 1.82 -6.72
CA PHE A 309 -18.65 0.56 -5.99
C PHE A 309 -17.77 -0.48 -6.71
N ALA A 310 -17.94 -0.67 -8.02
CA ALA A 310 -17.10 -1.54 -8.82
C ALA A 310 -15.61 -1.16 -8.71
N ASN A 311 -15.30 0.13 -8.80
CA ASN A 311 -13.93 0.65 -8.64
C ASN A 311 -13.36 0.37 -7.25
N ALA A 312 -14.13 0.58 -6.18
CA ALA A 312 -13.69 0.27 -4.82
C ALA A 312 -13.42 -1.23 -4.65
N VAL A 313 -14.34 -2.09 -5.08
CA VAL A 313 -14.15 -3.55 -5.01
C VAL A 313 -12.91 -3.96 -5.80
N ARG A 314 -12.77 -3.50 -7.05
CA ARG A 314 -11.62 -3.83 -7.91
C ARG A 314 -10.30 -3.27 -7.39
N GLY A 315 -10.30 -2.04 -6.90
CA GLY A 315 -9.11 -1.38 -6.38
C GLY A 315 -8.60 -2.08 -5.11
N HIS A 316 -9.46 -2.75 -4.35
CA HIS A 316 -9.01 -3.58 -3.23
C HIS A 316 -8.10 -4.71 -3.75
N TRP A 317 -8.55 -5.47 -4.75
CA TRP A 317 -7.71 -6.49 -5.43
C TRP A 317 -6.48 -5.91 -6.12
N SER A 318 -6.51 -4.61 -6.43
CA SER A 318 -5.33 -3.96 -6.99
C SER A 318 -4.18 -3.87 -5.99
N ILE A 319 -4.39 -4.00 -4.68
CA ILE A 319 -3.28 -4.04 -3.72
C ILE A 319 -2.44 -5.32 -3.92
N GLU A 320 -3.08 -6.47 -4.14
CA GLU A 320 -2.40 -7.73 -4.41
C GLU A 320 -1.58 -7.64 -5.71
N ASN A 321 -2.18 -7.11 -6.77
CA ASN A 321 -1.55 -7.07 -8.10
C ASN A 321 -0.54 -5.92 -8.26
N THR A 322 -0.82 -4.77 -7.67
CA THR A 322 -0.04 -3.55 -7.93
C THR A 322 0.95 -3.23 -6.83
N LEU A 323 0.77 -3.75 -5.61
CA LEU A 323 1.75 -3.62 -4.51
C LEU A 323 2.40 -4.97 -4.22
N HIS A 324 1.65 -5.98 -3.77
CA HIS A 324 2.22 -7.24 -3.28
C HIS A 324 3.00 -7.99 -4.36
N TRP A 325 2.42 -8.15 -5.55
CA TRP A 325 3.11 -8.75 -6.69
C TRP A 325 4.36 -7.98 -7.10
N GLN A 326 4.33 -6.64 -7.04
CA GLN A 326 5.51 -5.82 -7.35
C GLN A 326 6.62 -6.01 -6.33
N LEU A 327 6.28 -6.09 -5.03
CA LEU A 327 7.21 -6.39 -3.96
C LEU A 327 7.89 -7.75 -4.20
N ASP A 328 7.14 -8.75 -4.67
CA ASP A 328 7.66 -10.09 -4.89
C ASP A 328 8.49 -10.21 -6.17
N VAL A 329 7.99 -9.69 -7.30
CA VAL A 329 8.63 -9.88 -8.61
C VAL A 329 9.76 -8.88 -8.87
N THR A 330 9.65 -7.66 -8.34
CA THR A 330 10.69 -6.63 -8.52
C THR A 330 11.72 -6.68 -7.40
N PHE A 331 11.29 -6.84 -6.14
CA PHE A 331 12.18 -6.74 -4.96
C PHE A 331 12.44 -8.07 -4.27
N ARG A 332 11.86 -9.17 -4.78
CA ARG A 332 12.05 -10.52 -4.24
C ARG A 332 11.76 -10.59 -2.74
N GLU A 333 10.73 -9.87 -2.30
CA GLU A 333 10.38 -9.72 -0.90
C GLU A 333 10.09 -11.07 -0.22
N ASP A 334 9.29 -11.93 -0.85
CA ASP A 334 9.02 -13.29 -0.38
C ASP A 334 10.27 -14.20 -0.31
N ASP A 335 11.28 -13.94 -1.14
CA ASP A 335 12.54 -14.68 -1.14
C ASP A 335 13.53 -14.19 -0.07
N SER A 336 13.30 -13.00 0.49
CA SER A 336 14.20 -12.34 1.43
C SER A 336 14.36 -13.15 2.72
N ARG A 337 15.61 -13.46 3.08
CA ARG A 337 15.97 -14.26 4.28
C ARG A 337 16.36 -13.39 5.48
N VAL A 338 15.97 -12.13 5.48
CA VAL A 338 16.22 -11.24 6.62
C VAL A 338 15.29 -11.66 7.76
N ARG A 339 15.89 -12.11 8.87
CA ARG A 339 15.16 -12.68 10.01
C ARG A 339 14.88 -11.68 11.12
N ASN A 340 15.70 -10.63 11.25
CA ASN A 340 15.50 -9.64 12.29
C ASN A 340 14.25 -8.80 11.98
N ARG A 341 13.27 -8.81 12.89
CA ARG A 341 11.96 -8.14 12.73
C ARG A 341 12.05 -6.67 12.32
N ARG A 342 12.87 -5.87 13.02
CA ARG A 342 12.99 -4.43 12.74
C ARG A 342 13.63 -4.17 11.39
N LEU A 343 14.69 -4.91 11.06
CA LEU A 343 15.33 -4.79 9.75
C LEU A 343 14.39 -5.22 8.62
N SER A 344 13.64 -6.30 8.79
CA SER A 344 12.66 -6.76 7.81
C SER A 344 11.54 -5.75 7.60
N ASN A 345 11.02 -5.15 8.67
CA ASN A 345 10.03 -4.08 8.61
C ASN A 345 10.59 -2.83 7.89
N ASN A 346 11.77 -2.35 8.28
CA ASN A 346 12.38 -1.18 7.64
C ASN A 346 12.74 -1.41 6.16
N LEU A 347 13.16 -2.64 5.77
CA LEU A 347 13.35 -2.99 4.37
C LEU A 347 12.03 -3.07 3.60
N ALA A 348 10.97 -3.60 4.21
CA ALA A 348 9.64 -3.64 3.61
C ALA A 348 9.11 -2.22 3.34
N TRP A 349 9.37 -1.29 4.26
CA TRP A 349 9.12 0.14 4.06
C TRP A 349 9.91 0.72 2.89
N LEU A 350 11.23 0.48 2.83
CA LEU A 350 12.08 0.94 1.73
C LEU A 350 11.67 0.39 0.36
N ARG A 351 11.09 -0.81 0.30
CA ARG A 351 10.60 -1.40 -0.97
C ARG A 351 9.28 -0.79 -1.41
N ARG A 352 8.31 -0.66 -0.49
CA ARG A 352 7.05 0.06 -0.73
C ARG A 352 7.30 1.48 -1.18
N PHE A 353 8.35 2.09 -0.64
CA PHE A 353 8.83 3.38 -1.09
C PHE A 353 9.25 3.39 -2.55
N ALA A 354 10.20 2.52 -2.88
CA ALA A 354 10.75 2.44 -4.21
C ALA A 354 9.63 2.22 -5.22
N ILE A 355 8.64 1.37 -4.91
CA ILE A 355 7.45 1.18 -5.74
C ILE A 355 6.67 2.48 -5.91
N SER A 356 6.39 3.20 -4.81
CA SER A 356 5.64 4.46 -4.85
C SER A 356 6.30 5.49 -5.77
N LEU A 357 7.63 5.63 -5.69
CA LEU A 357 8.40 6.52 -6.55
C LEU A 357 8.45 6.07 -8.01
N LEU A 358 8.72 4.78 -8.24
CA LEU A 358 8.79 4.22 -9.58
C LEU A 358 7.44 4.29 -10.30
N LYS A 359 6.32 4.11 -9.58
CA LYS A 359 4.97 4.24 -10.15
C LYS A 359 4.67 5.65 -10.62
N ARG A 360 5.08 6.66 -9.84
CA ARG A 360 4.85 8.07 -10.16
C ARG A 360 5.61 8.57 -11.37
N HIS A 361 6.78 8.00 -11.66
CA HIS A 361 7.57 8.41 -12.81
C HIS A 361 6.77 8.16 -14.12
N PRO A 362 6.61 9.15 -15.03
CA PRO A 362 5.67 9.06 -16.16
C PRO A 362 6.06 8.06 -17.26
N SER A 363 7.29 7.57 -17.24
CA SER A 363 7.76 6.53 -18.16
C SER A 363 6.80 5.32 -18.19
N LYS A 364 6.56 4.78 -19.40
CA LYS A 364 5.70 3.60 -19.63
C LYS A 364 6.40 2.25 -19.39
N HIS A 365 7.67 2.25 -19.00
CA HIS A 365 8.37 1.00 -18.67
C HIS A 365 7.73 0.30 -17.46
N SER A 366 7.89 -1.02 -17.37
CA SER A 366 7.51 -1.78 -16.18
C SER A 366 8.28 -1.27 -14.95
N ILE A 367 7.76 -1.49 -13.74
CA ILE A 367 8.43 -1.07 -12.50
C ILE A 367 9.85 -1.65 -12.41
N LYS A 368 10.01 -2.94 -12.77
CA LYS A 368 11.33 -3.58 -12.89
C LYS A 368 12.22 -2.90 -13.92
N GLY A 369 11.68 -2.54 -15.09
CA GLY A 369 12.42 -1.79 -16.11
C GLY A 369 12.85 -0.40 -15.63
N LYS A 370 11.97 0.34 -14.95
CA LYS A 370 12.30 1.63 -14.35
C LYS A 370 13.41 1.50 -13.29
N ALA A 371 13.34 0.49 -12.43
CA ALA A 371 14.39 0.20 -11.44
C ALA A 371 15.75 -0.07 -12.10
N GLN A 372 15.76 -0.88 -13.18
CA GLN A 372 16.97 -1.15 -13.97
C GLN A 372 17.55 0.12 -14.61
N ILE A 373 16.70 0.93 -15.26
CA ILE A 373 17.12 2.19 -15.88
C ILE A 373 17.66 3.15 -14.82
N ALA A 374 17.04 3.23 -13.64
CA ALA A 374 17.55 4.03 -12.52
C ALA A 374 18.94 3.55 -12.05
N GLY A 375 19.21 2.24 -12.13
CA GLY A 375 20.54 1.69 -11.87
C GLY A 375 21.60 2.14 -12.90
N TRP A 376 21.21 2.23 -14.17
CA TRP A 376 22.10 2.58 -15.27
C TRP A 376 22.32 4.09 -15.40
N ASN A 377 21.24 4.88 -15.27
CA ASN A 377 21.20 6.30 -15.54
C ASN A 377 20.88 7.10 -14.28
N ASN A 378 21.85 7.89 -13.82
CA ASN A 378 21.74 8.71 -12.62
C ASN A 378 20.70 9.84 -12.76
N ASP A 379 20.49 10.36 -13.97
CA ASP A 379 19.49 11.40 -14.23
C ASP A 379 18.08 10.82 -14.13
N PHE A 380 17.89 9.59 -14.63
CA PHE A 380 16.62 8.88 -14.46
C PHE A 380 16.35 8.56 -12.98
N LEU A 381 17.36 8.11 -12.23
CA LEU A 381 17.22 7.90 -10.78
C LEU A 381 16.79 9.19 -10.07
N LEU A 382 17.37 10.34 -10.45
CA LEU A 382 16.99 11.62 -9.88
C LEU A 382 15.56 12.05 -10.27
N GLN A 383 15.12 11.79 -11.51
CA GLN A 383 13.73 12.00 -11.92
C GLN A 383 12.77 11.15 -11.08
N VAL A 384 13.12 9.89 -10.81
CA VAL A 384 12.34 9.00 -9.93
C VAL A 384 12.28 9.56 -8.51
N LEU A 385 13.40 10.02 -7.95
CA LEU A 385 13.46 10.59 -6.60
C LEU A 385 12.62 11.87 -6.48
N THR A 386 12.58 12.70 -7.51
CA THR A 386 11.88 14.00 -7.47
C THR A 386 10.42 13.94 -7.85
N GLY A 387 9.97 12.83 -8.45
CA GLY A 387 8.65 12.75 -9.07
C GLY A 387 8.45 13.70 -10.25
N LYS A 388 9.51 14.37 -10.73
CA LYS A 388 9.49 15.26 -11.89
C LYS A 388 10.05 14.48 -13.08
N GLY A 389 9.15 13.90 -13.87
CA GLY A 389 9.52 13.51 -15.23
C GLY A 389 9.73 14.79 -16.04
N VAL A 390 10.79 14.82 -16.86
CA VAL A 390 10.94 15.87 -17.88
C VAL A 390 9.89 15.65 -18.95
#